data_AF-A0A368FUK4-F1
#
_entry.id   AF-A0A368FUK4-F1
#
_cell.length_a   1.000
_cell.length_b   1.000
_cell.length_c   1.000
_cell.angle_alpha   90.00
_cell.angle_beta   90.00
_cell.angle_gamma   90.00
#
_symmetry.space_group_name_H-M   'P 1'
#
loop_
_entity.id
_entity.type
_entity.pdbx_description
1 polymer ?
#
loop_
_entity_poly.entity_id
_entity_poly.type
_entity_poly.pdbx_seq_one_letter_code
_entity_poly.pdbx_strand_id
1 'polypeptide(L)'
;MPGRAEVITAPGPALIYRTIGGNLDLYFFPGPTPEEVTQQYLALVGTPYLPAYWALGFQISRYGYKNLKEMKEIIGRNMNAGVPLDTVVVDIDYMDRYKDFTIGQEWKDLPSYVKELHSKGLRTILIFDPAIQVDHDSFNRGLEMRARFIEWERNEQVMRNIQDQYPLAKDTKIMLGVVWPDRHVAFPDFLDNNTAKWWTEEFIRFWNEVVSILFVISCTIISAL
;
A
#
# COMPACT_ATOMS: atom_id res chain seq x y z
N MET A 1 -10.34 -16.62 12.30
CA MET A 1 -9.46 -15.42 12.19
C MET A 1 -8.54 -15.39 13.39
N PRO A 2 -7.27 -14.98 13.25
CA PRO A 2 -6.41 -14.71 14.40
C PRO A 2 -7.00 -13.56 15.22
N GLY A 3 -7.13 -13.75 16.54
CA GLY A 3 -7.59 -12.70 17.44
C GLY A 3 -6.51 -11.66 17.71
N ARG A 4 -6.91 -10.45 18.14
CA ARG A 4 -5.98 -9.50 18.76
C ARG A 4 -5.37 -10.17 20.00
N ALA A 5 -4.05 -10.09 20.12
CA ALA A 5 -3.31 -10.67 21.22
C ALA A 5 -2.52 -9.62 22.02
N GLU A 6 -2.33 -9.91 23.30
CA GLU A 6 -1.40 -9.23 24.20
C GLU A 6 -0.35 -10.25 24.66
N VAL A 7 0.92 -9.84 24.70
CA VAL A 7 2.02 -10.62 25.27
C VAL A 7 2.65 -9.79 26.38
N ILE A 8 2.60 -10.27 27.61
CA ILE A 8 3.21 -9.59 28.77
C ILE A 8 4.30 -10.44 29.41
N THR A 9 5.32 -9.77 29.94
CA THR A 9 6.29 -10.36 30.86
C THR A 9 5.73 -10.38 32.28
N ALA A 10 6.17 -11.32 33.10
CA ALA A 10 5.85 -11.41 34.53
C ALA A 10 7.14 -11.53 35.37
N PRO A 11 7.10 -11.40 36.71
CA PRO A 11 8.27 -11.64 37.55
C PRO A 11 8.82 -13.07 37.39
N GLY A 12 10.09 -13.19 37.01
CA GLY A 12 10.72 -14.44 36.57
C GLY A 12 10.79 -14.57 35.03
N PRO A 13 11.43 -15.61 34.48
CA PRO A 13 11.47 -15.84 33.03
C PRO A 13 10.12 -16.41 32.54
N ALA A 14 9.10 -15.55 32.49
CA ALA A 14 7.74 -15.93 32.13
C ALA A 14 7.12 -14.96 31.12
N LEU A 15 6.44 -15.53 30.12
CA LEU A 15 5.60 -14.84 29.13
C LEU A 15 4.16 -15.31 29.28
N ILE A 16 3.21 -14.37 29.27
CA ILE A 16 1.78 -14.65 29.31
C ILE A 16 1.18 -14.15 28.00
N TYR A 17 0.60 -15.08 27.23
CA TYR A 17 -0.12 -14.81 26.00
C TYR A 17 -1.62 -14.73 26.31
N ARG A 18 -2.28 -13.65 25.89
CA ARG A 18 -3.74 -13.48 25.95
C ARG A 18 -4.26 -13.19 24.55
N THR A 19 -5.23 -13.95 24.06
CA THR A 19 -5.88 -13.70 22.76
C THR A 19 -7.39 -13.61 22.91
N ILE A 20 -8.03 -12.76 22.11
CA ILE A 20 -9.50 -12.65 22.04
C ILE A 20 -10.14 -13.60 21.01
N GLY A 21 -9.35 -14.45 20.34
CA GLY A 21 -9.88 -15.44 19.40
C GLY A 21 -8.83 -16.23 18.61
N GLY A 22 -9.29 -17.21 17.85
CA GLY A 22 -8.44 -18.18 17.15
C GLY A 22 -8.02 -19.36 18.04
N ASN A 23 -7.07 -20.15 17.55
CA ASN A 23 -6.48 -21.29 18.26
C ASN A 23 -5.10 -20.92 18.81
N LEU A 24 -4.63 -21.64 19.83
CA LEU A 24 -3.22 -21.62 20.22
C LEU A 24 -2.46 -22.64 19.39
N ASP A 25 -1.61 -22.15 18.49
CA ASP A 25 -0.69 -22.94 17.67
C ASP A 25 0.73 -22.46 17.98
N LEU A 26 1.60 -23.37 18.45
CA LEU A 26 2.86 -23.03 19.11
C LEU A 26 4.01 -23.84 18.55
N TYR A 27 5.06 -23.14 18.11
CA TYR A 27 6.27 -23.71 17.54
C TYR A 27 7.48 -23.35 18.42
N PHE A 28 8.38 -24.31 18.61
CA PHE A 28 9.59 -24.15 19.42
C PHE A 28 10.83 -24.46 18.56
N PHE A 29 11.78 -23.53 18.54
CA PHE A 29 12.99 -23.59 17.72
C PHE A 29 14.21 -23.67 18.66
N PRO A 30 14.84 -24.85 18.83
CA PRO A 30 15.81 -25.07 19.90
C PRO A 30 17.23 -24.56 19.62
N GLY A 31 17.54 -24.06 18.42
CA GLY A 31 18.90 -23.60 18.08
C GLY A 31 19.85 -24.77 17.75
N PRO A 32 21.08 -24.81 18.30
CA PRO A 32 21.51 -24.18 19.56
C PRO A 32 21.93 -22.70 19.50
N THR A 33 22.31 -22.15 18.35
CA THR A 33 22.69 -20.73 18.23
C THR A 33 21.48 -19.83 17.88
N PRO A 34 21.52 -18.52 18.20
CA PRO A 34 20.46 -17.59 17.78
C PRO A 34 20.26 -17.51 16.25
N GLU A 35 21.33 -17.77 15.48
CA GLU A 35 21.25 -17.85 14.03
C GLU A 35 20.46 -19.09 13.58
N GLU A 36 20.76 -20.27 14.13
CA GLU A 36 20.03 -21.51 13.84
C GLU A 36 18.56 -21.42 14.29
N VAL A 37 18.25 -20.78 15.43
CA VAL A 37 16.87 -20.47 15.85
C VAL A 37 16.14 -19.67 14.75
N THR A 38 16.81 -18.65 14.19
CA THR A 38 16.26 -17.80 13.13
C THR A 38 16.05 -18.60 11.83
N GLN A 39 17.02 -19.45 11.45
CA GLN A 39 16.91 -20.31 10.27
C GLN A 39 15.77 -21.34 10.42
N GLN A 40 15.60 -21.94 11.61
CA GLN A 40 14.50 -22.87 11.92
C GLN A 40 13.13 -22.19 11.83
N TYR A 41 13.01 -20.95 12.31
CA TYR A 41 11.79 -20.14 12.13
C TYR A 41 11.49 -19.84 10.66
N LEU A 42 12.49 -19.39 9.89
CA LEU A 42 12.33 -19.09 8.46
C LEU A 42 12.02 -20.34 7.61
N ALA A 43 12.46 -21.52 8.03
CA ALA A 43 12.07 -22.79 7.39
C ALA A 43 10.57 -23.11 7.55
N LEU A 44 9.90 -22.54 8.56
CA LEU A 44 8.46 -22.68 8.76
C LEU A 44 7.66 -21.58 8.04
N VAL A 45 8.03 -20.32 8.21
CA VAL A 45 7.24 -19.17 7.70
C VAL A 45 7.59 -18.74 6.27
N GLY A 46 8.66 -19.30 5.71
CA GLY A 46 9.22 -18.90 4.43
C GLY A 46 10.45 -18.01 4.57
N THR A 47 11.42 -18.20 3.67
CA THR A 47 12.64 -17.39 3.61
C THR A 47 12.39 -16.02 2.97
N PRO A 48 13.16 -14.97 3.32
CA PRO A 48 13.09 -13.68 2.63
C PRO A 48 13.30 -13.81 1.12
N TYR A 49 12.60 -12.98 0.34
CA TYR A 49 12.84 -12.88 -1.10
C TYR A 49 14.20 -12.22 -1.37
N LEU A 50 14.84 -12.58 -2.49
CA LEU A 50 16.06 -11.90 -2.95
C LEU A 50 15.66 -10.57 -3.62
N PRO A 51 16.03 -9.40 -3.07
CA PRO A 51 15.71 -8.12 -3.69
C PRO A 51 16.50 -7.89 -4.99
N ALA A 52 15.95 -7.08 -5.89
CA ALA A 52 16.70 -6.60 -7.05
C ALA A 52 17.87 -5.71 -6.59
N TYR A 53 19.04 -5.85 -7.24
CA TYR A 53 20.29 -5.21 -6.77
C TYR A 53 20.16 -3.70 -6.55
N TRP A 54 19.45 -2.98 -7.44
CA TRP A 54 19.23 -1.53 -7.34
C TRP A 54 18.45 -1.10 -6.08
N ALA A 55 17.66 -1.99 -5.46
CA ALA A 55 16.90 -1.69 -4.26
C ALA A 55 17.79 -1.55 -3.01
N LEU A 56 19.03 -2.06 -3.07
CA LEU A 56 20.08 -1.86 -2.06
C LEU A 56 20.78 -0.49 -2.20
N GLY A 57 20.53 0.22 -3.31
CA GLY A 57 21.05 1.55 -3.56
C GLY A 57 20.34 2.65 -2.77
N PHE A 58 20.86 3.87 -2.82
CA PHE A 58 20.26 4.99 -2.09
C PHE A 58 18.94 5.41 -2.74
N GLN A 59 17.92 5.62 -1.91
CA GLN A 59 16.58 6.00 -2.35
C GLN A 59 16.22 7.36 -1.73
N ILE A 60 15.71 8.29 -2.54
CA ILE A 60 15.24 9.60 -2.08
C ILE A 60 13.71 9.66 -2.16
N SER A 61 13.08 10.01 -1.04
CA SER A 61 11.63 10.17 -0.90
C SER A 61 11.28 11.44 -0.14
N ARG A 62 10.04 11.92 -0.30
CA ARG A 62 9.40 12.97 0.49
C ARG A 62 7.91 13.04 0.17
N TYR A 63 7.08 13.06 1.20
CA TYR A 63 5.74 13.64 1.17
C TYR A 63 5.80 15.18 1.26
N GLY A 64 5.03 15.88 0.43
CA GLY A 64 4.95 17.34 0.38
C GLY A 64 5.84 17.98 -0.69
N TYR A 65 6.05 17.34 -1.84
CA TYR A 65 6.51 18.04 -3.05
C TYR A 65 5.35 18.88 -3.61
N LYS A 66 5.53 20.20 -3.75
CA LYS A 66 4.44 21.08 -4.21
C LYS A 66 3.96 20.78 -5.63
N ASN A 67 4.88 20.32 -6.48
CA ASN A 67 4.64 19.91 -7.86
C ASN A 67 5.89 19.21 -8.43
N LEU A 68 5.75 18.69 -9.65
CA LEU A 68 6.82 18.02 -10.38
C LEU A 68 8.07 18.91 -10.60
N LYS A 69 7.92 20.24 -10.68
CA LYS A 69 9.05 21.15 -10.86
C LYS A 69 9.94 21.18 -9.62
N GLU A 70 9.35 21.34 -8.42
CA GLU A 70 10.11 21.31 -7.17
C GLU A 70 10.81 19.95 -6.96
N MET A 71 10.14 18.84 -7.32
CA MET A 71 10.77 17.51 -7.31
C MET A 71 11.99 17.47 -8.24
N LYS A 72 11.85 17.90 -9.52
CA LYS A 72 12.97 17.96 -10.49
C LYS A 72 14.16 18.76 -9.97
N GLU A 73 13.92 19.90 -9.33
CA GLU A 73 14.97 20.75 -8.72
C GLU A 73 15.67 20.02 -7.56
N ILE A 74 14.90 19.32 -6.70
CA ILE A 74 15.44 18.59 -5.54
C ILE A 74 16.20 17.32 -5.94
N ILE A 75 15.76 16.58 -6.95
CA ILE A 75 16.53 15.44 -7.48
C ILE A 75 17.79 15.96 -8.19
N GLY A 76 17.65 16.97 -9.06
CA GLY A 76 18.76 17.55 -9.81
C GLY A 76 19.89 18.07 -8.94
N ARG A 77 19.60 18.77 -7.83
CA ARG A 77 20.65 19.25 -6.90
C ARG A 77 21.41 18.11 -6.22
N ASN A 78 20.78 16.97 -5.92
CA ASN A 78 21.45 15.82 -5.30
C ASN A 78 22.39 15.14 -6.30
N MET A 79 21.92 14.94 -7.54
CA MET A 79 22.77 14.42 -8.63
C MET A 79 23.96 15.34 -8.90
N ASN A 80 23.73 16.67 -8.97
CA ASN A 80 24.78 17.66 -9.19
C ASN A 80 25.79 17.74 -8.02
N ALA A 81 25.38 17.39 -6.80
CA ALA A 81 26.25 17.31 -5.63
C ALA A 81 27.04 15.99 -5.55
N GLY A 82 26.87 15.07 -6.51
CA GLY A 82 27.55 13.79 -6.54
C GLY A 82 27.04 12.78 -5.50
N VAL A 83 25.83 12.97 -4.97
CA VAL A 83 25.19 11.99 -4.07
C VAL A 83 24.87 10.73 -4.89
N PRO A 84 25.39 9.54 -4.50
CA PRO A 84 24.97 8.29 -5.11
C PRO A 84 23.46 8.12 -4.93
N LEU A 85 22.76 7.89 -6.03
CA LEU A 85 21.30 7.77 -6.06
C LEU A 85 20.93 6.69 -7.06
N ASP A 86 20.09 5.76 -6.65
CA ASP A 86 19.58 4.68 -7.49
C ASP A 86 18.08 4.82 -7.74
N THR A 87 17.33 5.32 -6.75
CA THR A 87 15.86 5.33 -6.78
C THR A 87 15.27 6.67 -6.37
N VAL A 88 14.33 7.17 -7.17
CA VAL A 88 13.41 8.26 -6.79
C VAL A 88 12.09 7.64 -6.37
N VAL A 89 11.65 7.94 -5.14
CA VAL A 89 10.32 7.56 -4.64
C VAL A 89 9.42 8.79 -4.70
N VAL A 90 8.26 8.65 -5.33
CA VAL A 90 7.25 9.71 -5.46
C VAL A 90 6.06 9.38 -4.56
N ASP A 91 5.78 10.28 -3.64
CA ASP A 91 4.72 10.18 -2.64
C ASP A 91 3.36 10.68 -3.19
N ILE A 92 2.29 10.62 -2.40
CA ILE A 92 0.89 10.80 -2.83
C ILE A 92 0.59 12.14 -3.52
N ASP A 93 1.49 13.12 -3.39
CA ASP A 93 1.42 14.43 -4.04
C ASP A 93 1.19 14.33 -5.57
N TYR A 94 1.65 13.25 -6.22
CA TYR A 94 1.51 13.10 -7.67
C TYR A 94 0.09 12.83 -8.15
N MET A 95 -0.77 12.30 -7.28
CA MET A 95 -2.11 11.84 -7.61
C MET A 95 -3.07 13.01 -7.81
N ASP A 96 -4.13 12.82 -8.60
CA ASP A 96 -5.24 13.77 -8.63
C ASP A 96 -6.00 13.68 -7.30
N ARG A 97 -5.81 14.66 -6.42
CA ARG A 97 -6.46 14.74 -5.10
C ARG A 97 -6.31 13.44 -4.29
N TYR A 98 -5.09 12.90 -4.28
CA TYR A 98 -4.68 11.70 -3.55
C TYR A 98 -5.42 10.39 -3.93
N LYS A 99 -6.07 10.32 -5.09
CA LYS A 99 -6.70 9.09 -5.59
C LYS A 99 -5.65 8.20 -6.28
N ASP A 100 -5.55 6.94 -5.86
CA ASP A 100 -4.75 5.93 -6.55
C ASP A 100 -5.09 5.81 -8.04
N PHE A 101 -4.09 5.39 -8.82
CA PHE A 101 -4.18 5.21 -10.28
C PHE A 101 -4.55 6.49 -11.07
N THR A 102 -4.22 7.68 -10.52
CA THR A 102 -4.39 8.97 -11.21
C THR A 102 -3.11 9.80 -11.21
N ILE A 103 -3.07 10.85 -12.04
CA ILE A 103 -2.00 11.86 -12.03
C ILE A 103 -2.65 13.24 -11.97
N GLY A 104 -2.25 14.05 -10.99
CA GLY A 104 -2.71 15.42 -10.82
C GLY A 104 -2.17 16.37 -11.90
N GLN A 105 -2.88 17.47 -12.15
CA GLN A 105 -2.54 18.40 -13.24
C GLN A 105 -1.12 18.99 -13.15
N GLU A 106 -0.65 19.27 -11.93
CA GLU A 106 0.72 19.76 -11.65
C GLU A 106 1.82 18.68 -11.83
N TRP A 107 1.40 17.45 -12.11
CA TRP A 107 2.22 16.25 -12.25
C TRP A 107 2.04 15.54 -13.60
N LYS A 108 1.22 16.08 -14.51
CA LYS A 108 0.94 15.51 -15.85
C LYS A 108 2.17 15.08 -16.66
N ASP A 109 3.32 15.76 -16.46
CA ASP A 109 4.58 15.48 -17.16
C ASP A 109 5.46 14.45 -16.41
N LEU A 110 4.96 13.83 -15.34
CA LEU A 110 5.64 12.79 -14.55
C LEU A 110 6.02 11.58 -15.41
N PRO A 111 5.16 11.02 -16.30
CA PRO A 111 5.55 9.93 -17.21
C PRO A 111 6.78 10.26 -18.07
N SER A 112 6.89 11.50 -18.53
CA SER A 112 8.05 11.97 -19.30
C SER A 112 9.29 12.09 -18.42
N TYR A 113 9.13 12.51 -17.16
CA TYR A 113 10.24 12.57 -16.21
C TYR A 113 10.72 11.19 -15.73
N VAL A 114 9.82 10.23 -15.53
CA VAL A 114 10.18 8.83 -15.22
C VAL A 114 11.02 8.22 -16.35
N LYS A 115 10.65 8.48 -17.61
CA LYS A 115 11.48 8.12 -18.79
C LYS A 115 12.85 8.80 -18.79
N GLU A 116 12.94 10.06 -18.35
CA GLU A 116 14.21 10.79 -18.19
C GLU A 116 15.09 10.21 -17.06
N LEU A 117 14.50 9.81 -15.93
CA LEU A 117 15.21 9.14 -14.84
C LEU A 117 15.75 7.78 -15.30
N HIS A 118 14.91 6.99 -15.97
CA HIS A 118 15.29 5.67 -16.50
C HIS A 118 16.41 5.76 -17.55
N SER A 119 16.46 6.81 -18.39
CA SER A 119 17.55 7.01 -19.35
C SER A 119 18.89 7.34 -18.68
N LYS A 120 18.87 7.79 -17.42
CA LYS A 120 20.06 8.02 -16.57
C LYS A 120 20.43 6.82 -15.70
N GLY A 121 19.75 5.68 -15.87
CA GLY A 121 19.98 4.45 -15.09
C GLY A 121 19.26 4.40 -13.73
N LEU A 122 18.55 5.46 -13.35
CA LEU A 122 17.77 5.51 -12.11
C LEU A 122 16.51 4.65 -12.21
N ARG A 123 15.88 4.37 -11.07
CA ARG A 123 14.57 3.75 -10.93
C ARG A 123 13.58 4.74 -10.33
N THR A 124 12.30 4.57 -10.69
CA THR A 124 11.21 5.26 -10.01
C THR A 124 10.34 4.25 -9.26
N ILE A 125 9.96 4.60 -8.04
CA ILE A 125 8.94 3.95 -7.25
C ILE A 125 7.82 4.97 -7.03
N LEU A 126 6.57 4.53 -7.15
CA LEU A 126 5.39 5.32 -6.82
C LEU A 126 4.70 4.68 -5.61
N ILE A 127 4.19 5.51 -4.71
CA ILE A 127 3.31 5.07 -3.63
C ILE A 127 1.91 4.75 -4.18
N PHE A 128 1.26 3.76 -3.58
CA PHE A 128 -0.16 3.46 -3.72
C PHE A 128 -0.73 3.16 -2.34
N ASP A 129 -1.95 3.57 -2.08
CA ASP A 129 -2.69 3.17 -0.90
C ASP A 129 -3.68 2.06 -1.27
N PRO A 130 -4.14 1.24 -0.31
CA PRO A 130 -5.13 0.19 -0.60
C PRO A 130 -6.54 0.76 -0.77
N ALA A 131 -6.82 1.97 -0.27
CA ALA A 131 -8.19 2.43 -0.03
C ALA A 131 -8.69 3.35 -1.15
N ILE A 132 -9.65 2.85 -1.94
CA ILE A 132 -10.07 3.51 -3.19
C ILE A 132 -11.31 4.37 -3.00
N GLN A 133 -11.26 5.63 -3.47
CA GLN A 133 -12.38 6.57 -3.40
C GLN A 133 -13.60 6.06 -4.17
N VAL A 134 -14.77 6.01 -3.51
CA VAL A 134 -15.94 5.25 -3.99
C VAL A 134 -16.78 5.92 -5.09
N ASP A 135 -16.34 7.08 -5.57
CA ASP A 135 -16.88 7.75 -6.76
C ASP A 135 -15.78 8.08 -7.79
N HIS A 136 -14.75 7.23 -7.83
CA HIS A 136 -13.71 7.24 -8.85
C HIS A 136 -13.75 5.98 -9.74
N ASP A 137 -13.27 6.10 -10.98
CA ASP A 137 -13.33 5.07 -12.01
C ASP A 137 -12.69 3.74 -11.59
N SER A 138 -11.62 3.78 -10.78
CA SER A 138 -10.99 2.57 -10.24
C SER A 138 -11.95 1.73 -9.40
N PHE A 139 -12.77 2.38 -8.56
CA PHE A 139 -13.83 1.71 -7.79
C PHE A 139 -14.91 1.14 -8.70
N ASN A 140 -15.36 1.91 -9.71
CA ASN A 140 -16.36 1.43 -10.66
C ASN A 140 -15.88 0.18 -11.43
N ARG A 141 -14.62 0.20 -11.94
CA ARG A 141 -14.00 -0.98 -12.57
C ARG A 141 -13.89 -2.16 -11.59
N GLY A 142 -13.65 -1.91 -10.32
CA GLY A 142 -13.70 -2.93 -9.26
C GLY A 142 -15.06 -3.59 -9.16
N LEU A 143 -16.14 -2.81 -9.13
CA LEU A 143 -17.51 -3.34 -9.12
C LEU A 143 -17.84 -4.13 -10.40
N GLU A 144 -17.46 -3.63 -11.57
CA GLU A 144 -17.63 -4.32 -12.86
C GLU A 144 -16.90 -5.67 -12.89
N MET A 145 -15.68 -5.73 -12.35
CA MET A 145 -14.88 -6.95 -12.21
C MET A 145 -15.30 -7.86 -11.05
N ARG A 146 -16.31 -7.45 -10.25
CA ARG A 146 -16.76 -8.15 -9.02
C ARG A 146 -15.63 -8.31 -7.99
N ALA A 147 -14.74 -7.34 -7.91
CA ALA A 147 -13.84 -7.17 -6.77
C ALA A 147 -14.67 -7.01 -5.50
N ARG A 148 -14.15 -7.52 -4.39
CA ARG A 148 -14.81 -7.44 -3.09
C ARG A 148 -14.11 -6.41 -2.22
N PHE A 149 -14.90 -5.78 -1.37
CA PHE A 149 -14.46 -4.77 -0.42
C PHE A 149 -14.91 -5.22 0.97
N ILE A 150 -14.27 -4.71 2.02
CA ILE A 150 -14.68 -4.96 3.40
C ILE A 150 -16.11 -4.48 3.59
N GLU A 151 -17.01 -5.36 4.02
CA GLU A 151 -18.43 -5.09 4.22
C GLU A 151 -18.82 -5.13 5.70
N TRP A 152 -19.81 -4.33 6.07
CA TRP A 152 -20.59 -4.55 7.29
C TRP A 152 -21.24 -5.94 7.27
N GLU A 153 -21.20 -6.64 8.40
CA GLU A 153 -21.85 -7.95 8.57
C GLU A 153 -23.34 -7.87 8.23
N ARG A 154 -24.05 -6.89 8.81
CA ARG A 154 -25.50 -6.69 8.64
C ARG A 154 -25.87 -5.31 8.09
N ASN A 155 -27.02 -5.23 7.42
CA ASN A 155 -27.50 -4.03 6.73
C ASN A 155 -27.81 -2.85 7.65
N GLU A 156 -28.13 -3.11 8.92
CA GLU A 156 -28.47 -2.11 9.94
C GLU A 156 -27.23 -1.41 10.51
N GLN A 157 -26.02 -1.92 10.23
CA GLN A 157 -24.76 -1.32 10.64
C GLN A 157 -24.23 -0.30 9.61
N VAL A 158 -24.81 -0.28 8.41
CA VAL A 158 -24.40 0.65 7.34
C VAL A 158 -24.81 2.07 7.70
N MET A 159 -23.86 3.01 7.69
CA MET A 159 -24.09 4.43 7.94
C MET A 159 -24.79 5.09 6.73
N ARG A 160 -26.10 4.84 6.56
CA ARG A 160 -26.87 5.25 5.37
C ARG A 160 -26.79 6.75 5.06
N ASN A 161 -26.73 7.61 6.07
CA ASN A 161 -26.52 9.06 5.90
C ASN A 161 -25.22 9.43 5.18
N ILE A 162 -24.20 8.56 5.23
CA ILE A 162 -22.96 8.68 4.45
C ILE A 162 -23.09 7.89 3.15
N GLN A 163 -23.55 6.63 3.22
CA GLN A 163 -23.66 5.72 2.07
C GLN A 163 -24.50 6.30 0.92
N ASP A 164 -25.63 6.93 1.25
CA ASP A 164 -26.59 7.46 0.28
C ASP A 164 -26.04 8.64 -0.56
N GLN A 165 -24.89 9.21 -0.16
CA GLN A 165 -24.20 10.26 -0.90
C GLN A 165 -23.38 9.73 -2.10
N TYR A 166 -23.18 8.41 -2.19
CA TYR A 166 -22.30 7.76 -3.17
C TYR A 166 -23.09 6.76 -4.02
N PRO A 167 -23.49 7.10 -5.26
CA PRO A 167 -24.34 6.25 -6.09
C PRO A 167 -23.82 4.83 -6.30
N LEU A 168 -22.51 4.64 -6.40
CA LEU A 168 -21.87 3.33 -6.59
C LEU A 168 -21.84 2.46 -5.32
N ALA A 169 -22.01 3.06 -4.13
CA ALA A 169 -21.92 2.36 -2.84
C ALA A 169 -23.26 2.32 -2.08
N LYS A 170 -24.24 3.14 -2.46
CA LYS A 170 -25.53 3.38 -1.78
C LYS A 170 -26.24 2.12 -1.28
N ASP A 171 -26.58 1.22 -2.20
CA ASP A 171 -27.38 0.02 -1.92
C ASP A 171 -26.53 -1.20 -1.52
N THR A 172 -25.27 -0.97 -1.11
CA THR A 172 -24.33 -2.02 -0.69
C THR A 172 -24.17 -2.09 0.84
N LYS A 173 -23.36 -3.05 1.31
CA LYS A 173 -22.85 -3.11 2.69
C LYS A 173 -21.38 -2.66 2.81
N ILE A 174 -20.78 -2.14 1.73
CA ILE A 174 -19.34 -1.78 1.70
C ILE A 174 -19.06 -0.74 2.79
N MET A 175 -18.04 -1.02 3.63
CA MET A 175 -17.59 -0.09 4.66
C MET A 175 -16.91 1.10 4.00
N LEU A 176 -17.40 2.30 4.32
CA LEU A 176 -16.80 3.56 3.91
C LEU A 176 -15.93 4.13 5.04
N GLY A 177 -14.69 4.50 4.71
CA GLY A 177 -13.76 5.19 5.59
C GLY A 177 -13.29 6.53 5.02
N VAL A 178 -12.35 7.15 5.73
CA VAL A 178 -11.66 8.39 5.31
C VAL A 178 -10.16 8.15 5.42
N VAL A 179 -9.42 8.44 4.35
CA VAL A 179 -7.95 8.36 4.28
C VAL A 179 -7.48 9.62 3.51
N TRP A 180 -6.51 9.55 2.60
CA TRP A 180 -5.97 10.71 1.89
C TRP A 180 -6.91 11.32 0.84
N PRO A 181 -7.70 10.55 0.05
CA PRO A 181 -8.63 11.15 -0.90
C PRO A 181 -9.66 12.04 -0.21
N ASP A 182 -10.03 13.15 -0.87
CA ASP A 182 -10.94 14.16 -0.31
C ASP A 182 -12.39 13.66 -0.07
N ARG A 183 -12.72 12.42 -0.46
CA ARG A 183 -14.04 11.80 -0.32
C ARG A 183 -13.88 10.36 0.19
N HIS A 184 -15.00 9.74 0.58
CA HIS A 184 -14.94 8.46 1.28
C HIS A 184 -14.35 7.35 0.40
N VAL A 185 -13.63 6.44 1.04
CA VAL A 185 -12.93 5.32 0.41
C VAL A 185 -13.52 3.98 0.86
N ALA A 186 -13.41 2.97 0.00
CA ALA A 186 -13.66 1.57 0.32
C ALA A 186 -12.34 0.82 0.42
N PHE A 187 -12.29 -0.19 1.30
CA PHE A 187 -11.12 -1.03 1.51
C PHE A 187 -11.30 -2.35 0.73
N PRO A 188 -10.46 -2.66 -0.26
CA PRO A 188 -10.54 -3.92 -0.99
C PRO A 188 -10.24 -5.13 -0.10
N ASP A 189 -10.98 -6.22 -0.29
CA ASP A 189 -10.71 -7.52 0.33
C ASP A 189 -9.68 -8.28 -0.51
N PHE A 190 -8.39 -8.11 -0.18
CA PHE A 190 -7.28 -8.77 -0.86
C PHE A 190 -7.21 -10.30 -0.64
N LEU A 191 -8.10 -10.88 0.17
CA LEU A 191 -8.25 -12.34 0.26
C LEU A 191 -9.13 -12.90 -0.87
N ASP A 192 -9.86 -12.04 -1.60
CA ASP A 192 -10.69 -12.44 -2.73
C ASP A 192 -9.93 -12.40 -4.06
N ASN A 193 -10.04 -13.48 -4.83
CA ASN A 193 -9.34 -13.64 -6.10
C ASN A 193 -9.76 -12.64 -7.19
N ASN A 194 -10.99 -12.10 -7.16
CA ASN A 194 -11.41 -11.07 -8.10
C ASN A 194 -10.82 -9.71 -7.73
N THR A 195 -10.72 -9.42 -6.42
CA THR A 195 -10.02 -8.23 -5.93
C THR A 195 -8.55 -8.24 -6.34
N ALA A 196 -7.85 -9.36 -6.14
CA ALA A 196 -6.45 -9.49 -6.53
C ALA A 196 -6.24 -9.30 -8.06
N LYS A 197 -7.18 -9.79 -8.88
CA LYS A 197 -7.16 -9.58 -10.34
C LYS A 197 -7.41 -8.13 -10.73
N TRP A 198 -8.47 -7.51 -10.20
CA TRP A 198 -8.76 -6.09 -10.43
C TRP A 198 -7.59 -5.21 -10.02
N TRP A 199 -7.01 -5.42 -8.83
CA TRP A 199 -5.83 -4.70 -8.36
C TRP A 199 -4.63 -4.82 -9.32
N THR A 200 -4.41 -6.03 -9.84
CA THR A 200 -3.38 -6.28 -10.86
C THR A 200 -3.69 -5.56 -12.18
N GLU A 201 -4.95 -5.53 -12.62
CA GLU A 201 -5.35 -4.80 -13.82
C GLU A 201 -5.23 -3.27 -13.67
N GLU A 202 -5.57 -2.70 -12.51
CA GLU A 202 -5.38 -1.28 -12.23
C GLU A 202 -3.90 -0.89 -12.30
N PHE A 203 -3.01 -1.70 -11.70
CA PHE A 203 -1.57 -1.53 -11.86
C PHE A 203 -1.11 -1.65 -13.31
N ILE A 204 -1.60 -2.61 -14.09
CA ILE A 204 -1.23 -2.77 -15.51
C ILE A 204 -1.71 -1.56 -16.33
N ARG A 205 -2.92 -1.05 -16.08
CA ARG A 205 -3.47 0.14 -16.75
C ARG A 205 -2.58 1.35 -16.47
N PHE A 206 -2.33 1.65 -15.20
CA PHE A 206 -1.53 2.80 -14.79
C PHE A 206 -0.04 2.68 -15.17
N TRP A 207 0.51 1.46 -15.18
CA TRP A 207 1.85 1.18 -15.69
C TRP A 207 2.02 1.59 -17.15
N ASN A 208 1.02 1.36 -18.00
CA ASN A 208 1.10 1.74 -19.41
C ASN A 208 1.12 3.26 -19.61
N GLU A 209 0.67 4.05 -18.63
CA GLU A 209 0.74 5.50 -18.63
C GLU A 209 2.11 6.00 -18.14
N VAL A 210 2.59 5.53 -16.98
CA VAL A 210 3.79 6.09 -16.31
C VAL A 210 5.10 5.32 -16.58
N VAL A 211 5.02 4.03 -16.90
CA VAL A 211 6.17 3.12 -17.11
C VAL A 211 7.03 2.89 -15.85
N SER A 212 6.38 2.79 -14.67
CA SER A 212 6.85 2.07 -13.46
C SER A 212 8.16 2.57 -12.81
N ILE A 213 8.98 1.73 -12.15
CA ILE A 213 9.12 0.25 -12.25
C ILE A 213 8.70 -0.56 -11.00
N LEU A 214 8.52 0.03 -9.81
CA LEU A 214 8.06 -0.67 -8.60
C LEU A 214 7.02 0.15 -7.82
N PHE A 215 6.37 -0.49 -6.84
CA PHE A 215 5.30 0.09 -6.03
C PHE A 215 5.63 0.04 -4.54
N VAL A 216 5.31 1.09 -3.79
CA VAL A 216 5.21 1.07 -2.32
C VAL A 216 3.74 1.06 -1.96
N ILE A 217 3.29 0.07 -1.18
CA ILE A 217 1.93 0.05 -0.64
C ILE A 217 1.96 0.61 0.78
N SER A 218 1.34 1.76 0.99
CA SER A 218 1.19 2.43 2.29
C SER A 218 -0.20 2.16 2.88
N CYS A 219 -0.51 2.70 4.07
CA CYS A 219 -1.83 2.61 4.73
C CYS A 219 -2.49 1.21 4.75
N THR A 220 -1.69 0.14 4.78
CA THR A 220 -2.14 -1.26 4.73
C THR A 220 -2.87 -1.73 5.98
N ILE A 221 -2.70 -1.03 7.10
CA ILE A 221 -3.58 -1.12 8.26
C ILE A 221 -4.68 -0.10 8.05
N ILE A 222 -5.94 -0.54 8.03
CA ILE A 222 -7.12 0.34 8.01
C ILE A 222 -7.01 1.31 9.19
N SER A 223 -6.65 2.56 8.89
CA SER A 223 -6.45 3.62 9.88
C SER A 223 -7.80 4.16 10.33
N ALA A 224 -8.47 3.41 11.19
CA ALA A 224 -9.62 3.91 11.93
C ALA A 224 -9.14 5.00 12.92
N LEU A 225 -9.41 6.26 12.58
CA LEU A 225 -9.51 7.38 13.51
C LEU A 225 -10.93 7.43 14.08
#